data_AF-A0A2D0N4U7-F1
#
_entry.id   AF-A0A2D0N4U7-F1
#
_cell.length_a   1.000
_cell.length_b   1.000
_cell.length_c   1.000
_cell.angle_alpha   90.00
_cell.angle_beta   90.00
_cell.angle_gamma   90.00
#
_symmetry.space_group_name_H-M   'P 1'
#
loop_
_entity.id
_entity.type
_entity.pdbx_description
1 polymer ?
#
loop_
_entity_poly.entity_id
_entity_poly.type
_entity_poly.pdbx_seq_one_letter_code
_entity_poly.pdbx_strand_id
1 'polypeptide(L)'
;MYVRNKHLSSVYTTGFLSPIQHDLISNQAMQKFQFKGTWEFDMKITHLAISSDLLTSSDSIKIEFEDDLSDEQEPLNSQIMAYEYLEQKLADILETIEEHINKREISVPLTPILDKISILLSSKDGFSYYLVGSNDSFQFLVYQKEVIYMERMGNKLGSIQNALKKDGATLIGNHDFVPRKYSPGPKYNTLKPAHQKANEAFEVNLIRWKHNDRFKQLVEQKEIDINGSYKNLSFLSNACFVSNNEIVSFLLEQGAATDGALHWCSYWNNNKKAIALLIEKGVNINFQNDFGWTVLHRQAHELAGLYQQKNRALNAKWETQSTDEKIKDRKATIQFLIKNGADPYIKDKMGRNAVQVGTHLTGVFAAEIEAFWSGNAEVR
;
A
#
# COMPACT_ATOMS: atom_id res chain seq x y z
N MET A 1 -71.67 0.17 19.07
CA MET A 1 -71.17 1.07 20.14
C MET A 1 -69.67 1.21 19.93
N TYR A 2 -69.16 2.31 19.35
CA TYR A 2 -68.80 3.59 20.02
C TYR A 2 -67.59 3.37 20.97
N VAL A 3 -66.42 4.05 20.95
CA VAL A 3 -65.93 5.38 20.45
C VAL A 3 -64.37 5.30 20.40
N ARG A 4 -63.63 5.70 19.36
CA ARG A 4 -63.02 7.03 19.07
C ARG A 4 -62.27 7.73 20.23
N ASN A 5 -60.95 7.95 20.05
CA ASN A 5 -60.21 9.19 20.33
C ASN A 5 -58.78 9.01 19.78
N LYS A 6 -58.30 9.64 18.70
CA LYS A 6 -58.06 11.06 18.30
C LYS A 6 -56.88 11.74 19.01
N HIS A 7 -55.90 12.09 18.16
CA HIS A 7 -54.84 13.12 18.24
C HIS A 7 -53.61 12.90 19.13
N LEU A 8 -52.43 12.83 18.48
CA LEU A 8 -51.47 13.94 18.45
C LEU A 8 -50.62 13.87 17.17
N SER A 9 -50.72 14.93 16.38
CA SER A 9 -49.86 15.27 15.24
C SER A 9 -48.71 16.14 15.75
N SER A 10 -47.46 15.80 15.42
CA SER A 10 -46.41 16.80 15.28
C SER A 10 -45.49 16.43 14.12
N VAL A 11 -45.69 17.19 13.06
CA VAL A 11 -44.81 17.50 11.94
C VAL A 11 -43.32 17.39 12.30
N TYR A 12 -42.63 16.40 11.73
CA TYR A 12 -41.22 16.56 11.34
C TYR A 12 -41.21 16.61 9.83
N THR A 13 -41.29 17.83 9.28
CA THR A 13 -40.93 18.10 7.89
C THR A 13 -39.44 17.78 7.75
N THR A 14 -39.17 16.59 7.21
CA THR A 14 -37.91 16.25 6.57
C THR A 14 -37.69 17.25 5.43
N GLY A 15 -36.72 18.13 5.59
CA GLY A 15 -36.27 19.02 4.52
C GLY A 15 -35.51 18.23 3.46
N PHE A 16 -36.21 17.39 2.70
CA PHE A 16 -35.69 16.86 1.45
C PHE A 16 -35.66 18.02 0.46
N LEU A 17 -34.46 18.47 0.09
CA LEU A 17 -34.27 19.38 -1.02
C LEU A 17 -34.74 18.67 -2.29
N SER A 18 -35.58 19.35 -3.07
CA SER A 18 -36.05 18.82 -4.36
C SER A 18 -34.87 18.61 -5.33
N PRO A 19 -34.98 17.75 -6.34
CA PRO A 19 -33.93 17.55 -7.35
C PRO A 19 -33.43 18.87 -7.99
N ILE A 20 -34.31 19.86 -8.10
CA ILE A 20 -34.01 21.20 -8.64
C ILE A 20 -33.15 22.03 -7.65
N GLN A 21 -33.37 21.87 -6.34
CA GLN A 21 -32.52 22.49 -5.32
C GLN A 21 -31.16 21.77 -5.20
N HIS A 22 -31.11 20.47 -5.46
CA HIS A 22 -29.86 19.71 -5.58
C HIS A 22 -28.97 20.25 -6.72
N ASP A 23 -29.55 20.51 -7.91
CA ASP A 23 -28.81 21.09 -9.04
C ASP A 23 -28.40 22.56 -8.79
N LEU A 24 -29.19 23.34 -8.04
CA LEU A 24 -28.87 24.73 -7.69
C LEU A 24 -27.76 24.85 -6.64
N ILE A 25 -27.76 23.98 -5.61
CA ILE A 25 -26.72 23.95 -4.58
C ILE A 25 -25.41 23.41 -5.17
N SER A 26 -25.47 22.35 -5.99
CA SER A 26 -24.34 21.88 -6.81
C SER A 26 -23.76 23.03 -7.66
N ASN A 27 -24.61 23.81 -8.35
CA ASN A 27 -24.16 24.93 -9.18
C ASN A 27 -23.59 26.13 -8.38
N GLN A 28 -24.09 26.43 -7.17
CA GLN A 28 -23.54 27.50 -6.32
C GLN A 28 -22.23 27.08 -5.63
N ALA A 29 -22.11 25.81 -5.22
CA ALA A 29 -20.88 25.23 -4.67
C ALA A 29 -19.74 25.23 -5.70
N MET A 30 -20.04 24.80 -6.93
CA MET A 30 -19.10 24.79 -8.06
C MET A 30 -18.67 26.20 -8.51
N GLN A 31 -19.43 27.24 -8.19
CA GLN A 31 -19.03 28.64 -8.44
C GLN A 31 -18.01 29.16 -7.42
N LYS A 32 -18.06 28.71 -6.17
CA LYS A 32 -17.03 29.03 -5.15
C LYS A 32 -15.76 28.20 -5.36
N PHE A 33 -15.90 26.95 -5.76
CA PHE A 33 -14.81 26.02 -5.99
C PHE A 33 -14.79 25.59 -7.45
N GLN A 34 -14.02 26.30 -8.28
CA GLN A 34 -13.63 25.73 -9.56
C GLN A 34 -12.66 24.57 -9.27
N PHE A 35 -13.21 23.37 -9.19
CA PHE A 35 -12.40 22.15 -9.24
C PHE A 35 -11.68 22.12 -10.59
N LYS A 36 -10.36 22.25 -10.59
CA LYS A 36 -9.52 22.32 -11.80
C LYS A 36 -8.81 20.98 -12.09
N GLY A 37 -9.41 19.88 -11.64
CA GLY A 37 -8.80 18.55 -11.71
C GLY A 37 -7.70 18.30 -10.68
N THR A 38 -7.42 19.27 -9.80
CA THR A 38 -6.57 19.08 -8.63
C THR A 38 -7.43 18.51 -7.52
N TRP A 39 -7.42 17.19 -7.32
CA TRP A 39 -8.15 16.47 -6.25
C TRP A 39 -7.64 16.81 -4.83
N GLU A 40 -6.96 17.95 -4.69
CA GLU A 40 -6.32 18.45 -3.50
C GLU A 40 -6.50 19.97 -3.44
N PHE A 41 -6.76 20.52 -2.26
CA PHE A 41 -6.91 21.95 -1.99
C PHE A 41 -6.38 22.32 -0.61
N ASP A 42 -6.00 23.58 -0.44
CA ASP A 42 -5.63 24.13 0.87
C ASP A 42 -6.81 24.91 1.47
N MET A 43 -7.28 24.48 2.63
CA MET A 43 -8.26 25.20 3.44
C MET A 43 -7.51 26.11 4.42
N LYS A 44 -7.65 27.44 4.25
CA LYS A 44 -7.02 28.41 5.17
C LYS A 44 -7.72 28.42 6.53
N ILE A 45 -6.97 28.14 7.59
CA ILE A 45 -7.49 28.10 8.97
C ILE A 45 -7.76 29.53 9.49
N THR A 46 -7.01 30.52 9.00
CA THR A 46 -7.09 31.92 9.45
C THR A 46 -8.47 32.56 9.25
N HIS A 47 -9.28 32.04 8.33
CA HIS A 47 -10.67 32.51 8.12
C HIS A 47 -11.67 31.92 9.13
N LEU A 48 -11.27 30.91 9.91
CA LEU A 48 -12.14 30.15 10.81
C LEU A 48 -11.88 30.42 12.30
N ALA A 49 -10.86 31.24 12.65
CA ALA A 49 -10.50 31.63 14.03
C ALA A 49 -10.47 30.45 15.04
N ILE A 50 -9.91 29.31 14.62
CA ILE A 50 -9.86 28.08 15.43
C ILE A 50 -8.58 28.07 16.26
N SER A 51 -8.70 27.83 17.57
CA SER A 51 -7.58 27.53 18.47
C SER A 51 -7.68 26.05 18.88
N SER A 52 -6.82 25.20 18.35
CA SER A 52 -6.74 23.77 18.69
C SER A 52 -5.28 23.35 18.74
N ASP A 53 -4.90 22.61 19.79
CA ASP A 53 -3.56 22.06 19.97
C ASP A 53 -3.24 20.91 19.00
N LEU A 54 -4.25 20.44 18.25
CA LEU A 54 -4.11 19.39 17.23
C LEU A 54 -3.51 19.91 15.91
N LEU A 55 -3.68 21.20 15.62
CA LEU A 55 -3.27 21.78 14.34
C LEU A 55 -1.75 21.96 14.29
N THR A 56 -1.13 21.62 13.16
CA THR A 56 0.25 22.08 12.89
C THR A 56 0.29 23.61 12.85
N SER A 57 1.48 24.20 13.05
CA SER A 57 1.72 25.65 12.89
C SER A 57 1.58 26.15 11.43
N SER A 58 0.76 25.51 10.59
CA SER A 58 0.45 25.90 9.22
C SER A 58 -0.75 26.86 9.20
N ASP A 59 -0.73 27.81 8.26
CA ASP A 59 -1.89 28.69 8.01
C ASP A 59 -3.03 27.98 7.26
N SER A 60 -2.85 26.71 6.88
CA SER A 60 -3.80 25.90 6.10
C SER A 60 -3.77 24.41 6.43
N ILE A 61 -4.89 23.74 6.19
CA ILE A 61 -5.05 22.28 6.21
C ILE A 61 -5.19 21.78 4.76
N LYS A 62 -4.46 20.72 4.41
CA LYS A 62 -4.60 20.08 3.10
C LYS A 62 -5.87 19.22 3.08
N ILE A 63 -6.77 19.50 2.16
CA ILE A 63 -7.95 18.67 1.89
C ILE A 63 -7.72 17.87 0.63
N GLU A 64 -7.83 16.54 0.71
CA GLU A 64 -7.73 15.65 -0.44
C GLU A 64 -9.04 14.91 -0.66
N PHE A 65 -9.49 14.86 -1.90
CA PHE A 65 -10.60 14.01 -2.31
C PHE A 65 -10.03 12.65 -2.72
N GLU A 66 -10.54 11.57 -2.12
CA GLU A 66 -10.25 10.22 -2.60
C GLU A 66 -10.82 10.06 -4.00
N ASP A 67 -9.95 9.67 -4.93
CA ASP A 67 -10.26 9.48 -6.34
C ASP A 67 -10.27 7.99 -6.68
N ASP A 68 -10.97 7.63 -7.75
CA ASP A 68 -11.03 6.28 -8.29
C ASP A 68 -10.50 6.22 -9.74
N LEU A 69 -10.63 5.05 -10.35
CA LEU A 69 -10.23 4.82 -11.73
C LEU A 69 -11.38 4.98 -12.74
N SER A 70 -12.53 5.50 -12.31
CA SER A 70 -13.61 5.87 -13.22
C SER A 70 -13.16 7.00 -14.15
N ASP A 71 -13.87 7.17 -15.25
CA ASP A 71 -13.65 8.28 -16.18
C ASP A 71 -14.33 9.59 -15.72
N GLU A 72 -15.01 9.56 -14.56
CA GLU A 72 -15.60 10.75 -13.93
C GLU A 72 -14.48 11.68 -13.45
N GLN A 73 -14.52 12.94 -13.90
CA GLN A 73 -13.46 13.92 -13.67
C GLN A 73 -13.71 14.78 -12.43
N GLU A 74 -14.93 14.76 -11.89
CA GLU A 74 -15.33 15.54 -10.72
C GLU A 74 -15.51 14.68 -9.47
N PRO A 75 -15.34 15.26 -8.27
CA PRO A 75 -15.72 14.60 -7.03
C PRO A 75 -17.22 14.26 -7.00
N LEU A 76 -17.55 13.19 -6.26
CA LEU A 76 -18.94 12.81 -6.05
C LEU A 76 -19.68 13.89 -5.27
N ASN A 77 -20.98 14.07 -5.55
CA ASN A 77 -21.83 15.00 -4.79
C ASN A 77 -21.75 14.78 -3.26
N SER A 78 -21.62 13.53 -2.82
CA SER A 78 -21.45 13.19 -1.40
C SER A 78 -20.17 13.75 -0.80
N GLN A 79 -19.09 13.80 -1.59
CA GLN A 79 -17.81 14.37 -1.18
C GLN A 79 -17.88 15.90 -1.15
N ILE A 80 -18.56 16.52 -2.12
CA ILE A 80 -18.79 17.96 -2.14
C ILE A 80 -19.59 18.39 -0.90
N MET A 81 -20.69 17.70 -0.57
CA MET A 81 -21.48 18.00 0.63
C MET A 81 -20.66 17.82 1.92
N ALA A 82 -19.79 16.80 1.99
CA ALA A 82 -18.89 16.61 3.13
C ALA A 82 -17.86 17.75 3.27
N TYR A 83 -17.32 18.24 2.15
CA TYR A 83 -16.42 19.37 2.12
C TYR A 83 -17.09 20.66 2.62
N GLU A 84 -18.30 20.97 2.14
CA GLU A 84 -19.04 22.17 2.57
C GLU A 84 -19.38 22.12 4.06
N TYR A 85 -19.74 20.93 4.56
CA TYR A 85 -19.96 20.73 5.98
C TYR A 85 -18.67 20.96 6.77
N LEU A 86 -17.54 20.42 6.32
CA LEU A 86 -16.23 20.62 6.92
C LEU A 86 -15.87 22.10 7.02
N GLU A 87 -16.04 22.89 5.95
CA GLU A 87 -15.75 24.33 5.96
C GLU A 87 -16.54 25.07 7.05
N GLN A 88 -17.79 24.68 7.27
CA GLN A 88 -18.68 25.32 8.25
C GLN A 88 -18.49 24.79 9.69
N LYS A 89 -18.02 23.54 9.83
CA LYS A 89 -18.07 22.78 11.09
C LYS A 89 -16.71 22.27 11.57
N LEU A 90 -15.62 22.72 10.96
CA LEU A 90 -14.28 22.30 11.34
C LEU A 90 -14.00 22.48 12.84
N ALA A 91 -14.37 23.62 13.42
CA ALA A 91 -14.16 23.87 14.86
C ALA A 91 -14.88 22.82 15.73
N ASP A 92 -16.18 22.61 15.50
CA ASP A 92 -17.01 21.64 16.22
C ASP A 92 -16.46 20.20 16.08
N ILE A 93 -15.92 19.86 14.90
CA ILE A 93 -15.31 18.55 14.64
C ILE A 93 -14.02 18.37 15.43
N LEU A 94 -13.15 19.39 15.46
CA LEU A 94 -11.90 19.35 16.21
C LEU A 94 -12.15 19.23 17.71
N GLU A 95 -13.11 20.00 18.24
CA GLU A 95 -13.55 19.88 19.64
C GLU A 95 -14.01 18.45 19.95
N THR A 96 -14.82 17.85 19.07
CA THR A 96 -15.29 16.46 19.26
C THR A 96 -14.15 15.44 19.25
N ILE A 97 -13.13 15.65 18.40
CA ILE A 97 -11.92 14.81 18.38
C ILE A 97 -11.12 14.97 19.66
N GLU A 98 -10.90 16.19 20.15
CA GLU A 98 -10.20 16.47 21.40
C GLU A 98 -10.90 15.83 22.60
N GLU A 99 -12.23 15.96 22.67
CA GLU A 99 -13.02 15.26 23.69
C GLU A 99 -12.81 13.74 23.65
N HIS A 100 -12.78 13.15 22.46
CA HIS A 100 -12.60 11.71 22.28
C HIS A 100 -11.20 11.25 22.70
N ILE A 101 -10.18 12.07 22.45
CA ILE A 101 -8.80 11.84 22.92
C ILE A 101 -8.76 11.89 24.45
N ASN A 102 -9.34 12.93 25.05
CA ASN A 102 -9.35 13.14 26.50
C ASN A 102 -10.09 12.04 27.27
N LYS A 103 -11.22 11.54 26.72
CA LYS A 103 -12.02 10.47 27.36
C LYS A 103 -11.33 9.10 27.38
N ARG A 104 -10.38 8.83 26.49
CA ARG A 104 -9.79 7.49 26.34
C ARG A 104 -8.55 7.23 27.21
N GLU A 105 -8.18 8.14 28.11
CA GLU A 105 -6.95 8.07 28.92
C GLU A 105 -5.75 7.60 28.09
N ILE A 106 -5.63 8.11 26.86
CA ILE A 106 -4.58 7.64 25.96
C ILE A 106 -3.26 8.21 26.49
N SER A 107 -2.48 7.38 27.18
CA SER A 107 -1.08 7.67 27.52
C SER A 107 -0.26 7.66 26.23
N VAL A 108 -0.34 8.74 25.46
CA VAL A 108 0.44 8.89 24.22
C VAL A 108 1.63 9.81 24.48
N PRO A 109 2.87 9.39 24.19
CA PRO A 109 4.04 10.26 24.19
C PRO A 109 4.12 11.21 22.98
N LEU A 110 3.15 11.19 22.06
CA LEU A 110 3.11 11.98 20.82
C LEU A 110 1.78 12.72 20.71
N THR A 111 1.83 14.04 20.65
CA THR A 111 0.67 14.88 20.36
C THR A 111 0.14 14.57 18.97
N PRO A 112 -1.15 14.23 18.79
CA PRO A 112 -1.73 14.01 17.47
C PRO A 112 -1.62 15.29 16.64
N ILE A 113 -1.18 15.14 15.40
CA ILE A 113 -0.94 16.25 14.47
C ILE A 113 -1.95 16.17 13.32
N LEU A 114 -2.63 17.29 13.08
CA LEU A 114 -3.53 17.51 11.96
C LEU A 114 -2.94 18.49 10.95
N ASP A 115 -2.57 17.96 9.79
CA ASP A 115 -2.12 18.69 8.60
C ASP A 115 -3.02 18.40 7.38
N LYS A 116 -3.83 17.33 7.45
CA LYS A 116 -4.57 16.78 6.32
C LYS A 116 -5.95 16.23 6.69
N ILE A 117 -6.93 16.44 5.80
CA ILE A 117 -8.23 15.78 5.82
C ILE A 117 -8.45 15.08 4.47
N SER A 118 -8.85 13.80 4.47
CA SER A 118 -9.16 13.03 3.26
C SER A 118 -10.65 12.72 3.18
N ILE A 119 -11.35 13.21 2.15
CA ILE A 119 -12.77 12.98 1.92
C ILE A 119 -12.95 11.72 1.07
N LEU A 120 -13.64 10.71 1.61
CA LEU A 120 -13.63 9.35 1.08
C LEU A 120 -14.68 9.10 0.00
N LEU A 121 -14.45 8.07 -0.82
CA LEU A 121 -15.44 7.54 -1.78
C LEU A 121 -16.61 6.84 -1.08
N SER A 122 -16.40 6.38 0.16
CA SER A 122 -17.47 5.80 0.97
C SER A 122 -18.43 6.87 1.49
N SER A 123 -19.73 6.60 1.38
CA SER A 123 -20.78 7.50 1.89
C SER A 123 -21.88 6.74 2.62
N LYS A 124 -22.57 7.45 3.50
CA LYS A 124 -23.80 7.04 4.19
C LYS A 124 -24.86 8.09 3.93
N ASP A 125 -26.05 7.65 3.53
CA ASP A 125 -27.19 8.52 3.21
C ASP A 125 -26.85 9.65 2.21
N GLY A 126 -25.91 9.38 1.29
CA GLY A 126 -25.43 10.36 0.31
C GLY A 126 -24.39 11.35 0.84
N PHE A 127 -23.89 11.22 2.06
CA PHE A 127 -22.85 12.08 2.65
C PHE A 127 -21.55 11.29 2.87
N SER A 128 -20.41 11.81 2.36
CA SER A 128 -19.13 11.11 2.46
C SER A 128 -18.54 11.17 3.87
N TYR A 129 -17.88 10.08 4.26
CA TYR A 129 -17.00 10.08 5.43
C TYR A 129 -15.71 10.84 5.12
N TYR A 130 -15.00 11.27 6.17
CA TYR A 130 -13.65 11.83 6.02
C TYR A 130 -12.70 11.37 7.13
N LEU A 131 -11.42 11.32 6.76
CA LEU A 131 -10.33 11.04 7.68
C LEU A 131 -9.63 12.33 8.08
N VAL A 132 -9.52 12.57 9.37
CA VAL A 132 -8.86 13.74 9.95
C VAL A 132 -7.56 13.27 10.62
N GLY A 133 -6.41 13.80 10.19
CA GLY A 133 -5.11 13.53 10.80
C GLY A 133 -4.01 13.20 9.78
N SER A 134 -2.76 13.20 10.26
CA SER A 134 -1.58 12.93 9.42
C SER A 134 -1.36 11.44 9.17
N ASN A 135 -0.59 11.11 8.13
CA ASN A 135 -0.17 9.74 7.85
C ASN A 135 0.84 9.21 8.88
N ASP A 136 1.58 10.12 9.51
CA ASP A 136 2.61 9.79 10.52
C ASP A 136 2.07 9.86 11.96
N SER A 137 0.77 10.14 12.12
CA SER A 137 0.08 10.30 13.41
C SER A 137 -1.22 9.46 13.49
N PHE A 138 -2.12 9.79 14.42
CA PHE A 138 -3.44 9.19 14.51
C PHE A 138 -4.36 9.70 13.41
N GLN A 139 -5.26 8.84 12.94
CA GLN A 139 -6.32 9.23 12.02
C GLN A 139 -7.68 8.92 12.63
N PHE A 140 -8.59 9.89 12.51
CA PHE A 140 -9.96 9.82 12.97
C PHE A 140 -10.90 9.72 11.79
N LEU A 141 -11.66 8.63 11.72
CA LEU A 141 -12.78 8.51 10.78
C LEU A 141 -13.97 9.23 11.37
N VAL A 142 -14.44 10.23 10.63
CA VAL A 142 -15.51 11.12 11.07
C VAL A 142 -16.65 11.08 10.06
N TYR A 143 -17.87 11.08 10.59
CA TYR A 143 -19.11 11.28 9.83
C TYR A 143 -19.84 12.49 10.41
N GLN A 144 -19.94 13.56 9.62
CA GLN A 144 -20.41 14.86 10.13
C GLN A 144 -19.56 15.28 11.35
N LYS A 145 -20.13 15.42 12.54
CA LYS A 145 -19.34 15.74 13.74
C LYS A 145 -18.88 14.50 14.53
N GLU A 146 -19.41 13.33 14.23
CA GLU A 146 -19.24 12.15 15.07
C GLU A 146 -17.97 11.38 14.72
N VAL A 147 -17.15 11.09 15.73
CA VAL A 147 -15.97 10.23 15.59
C VAL A 147 -16.40 8.77 15.60
N ILE A 148 -16.32 8.14 14.43
CA ILE A 148 -16.75 6.75 14.22
C ILE A 148 -15.65 5.78 14.65
N TYR A 149 -14.41 6.10 14.28
CA TYR A 149 -13.27 5.22 14.50
C TYR A 149 -11.97 6.02 14.63
N MET A 150 -11.01 5.45 15.36
CA MET A 150 -9.67 6.01 15.53
C MET A 150 -8.66 4.87 15.40
N GLU A 151 -7.63 5.06 14.58
CA GLU A 151 -6.55 4.09 14.40
C GLU A 151 -5.17 4.71 14.62
N ARG A 152 -4.28 3.93 15.25
CA ARG A 152 -2.83 4.15 15.27
C ARG A 152 -2.21 3.19 14.27
N MET A 153 -1.37 3.68 13.36
CA MET A 153 -0.54 2.91 12.40
C MET A 153 -0.74 1.38 12.40
N GLY A 154 -1.24 0.80 11.30
CA GLY A 154 -1.08 -0.65 11.12
C GLY A 154 -1.95 -1.33 10.06
N ASN A 155 -3.21 -0.94 9.87
CA ASN A 155 -4.05 -1.49 8.80
C ASN A 155 -5.28 -0.61 8.48
N LYS A 156 -5.01 0.68 8.20
CA LYS A 156 -5.96 1.77 7.91
C LYS A 156 -7.20 1.28 7.16
N LEU A 157 -7.02 0.62 6.03
CA LEU A 157 -8.14 0.33 5.13
C LEU A 157 -9.06 -0.79 5.63
N GLY A 158 -8.51 -1.86 6.24
CA GLY A 158 -9.30 -3.03 6.62
C GLY A 158 -10.21 -2.78 7.83
N SER A 159 -9.69 -2.07 8.84
CA SER A 159 -10.46 -1.72 10.04
C SER A 159 -11.53 -0.67 9.73
N ILE A 160 -11.17 0.35 8.94
CA ILE A 160 -12.09 1.39 8.48
C ILE A 160 -13.18 0.79 7.59
N GLN A 161 -12.85 -0.03 6.59
CA GLN A 161 -13.86 -0.68 5.74
C GLN A 161 -14.83 -1.55 6.54
N ASN A 162 -14.35 -2.26 7.57
CA ASN A 162 -15.22 -3.05 8.43
C ASN A 162 -16.11 -2.19 9.32
N ALA A 163 -15.61 -1.05 9.82
CA ALA A 163 -16.42 -0.08 10.56
C ALA A 163 -17.50 0.54 9.66
N LEU A 164 -17.12 0.97 8.45
CA LEU A 164 -18.02 1.54 7.45
C LEU A 164 -19.15 0.56 7.05
N LYS A 165 -18.82 -0.71 6.81
CA LYS A 165 -19.81 -1.76 6.48
C LYS A 165 -20.84 -1.98 7.58
N LYS A 166 -20.43 -1.89 8.86
CA LYS A 166 -21.35 -2.05 10.01
C LYS A 166 -22.32 -0.88 10.15
N ASP A 167 -21.91 0.30 9.72
CA ASP A 167 -22.70 1.54 9.82
C ASP A 167 -23.62 1.78 8.60
N GLY A 168 -23.69 0.82 7.68
CA GLY A 168 -24.55 0.88 6.49
C GLY A 168 -23.97 1.71 5.33
N ALA A 169 -22.68 2.05 5.38
CA ALA A 169 -22.03 2.82 4.32
C ALA A 169 -21.88 2.01 3.02
N THR A 170 -22.00 2.69 1.88
CA THR A 170 -21.76 2.10 0.55
C THR A 170 -20.35 2.41 0.08
N LEU A 171 -19.64 1.39 -0.38
CA LEU A 171 -18.38 1.56 -1.11
C LEU A 171 -18.71 1.84 -2.59
N ILE A 172 -18.27 3.00 -3.08
CA ILE A 172 -18.39 3.40 -4.48
C ILE A 172 -16.99 3.21 -5.12
N GLY A 173 -16.94 2.68 -6.35
CA GLY A 173 -15.67 2.54 -7.09
C GLY A 173 -15.08 1.13 -7.18
N ASN A 174 -15.87 0.06 -6.95
CA ASN A 174 -15.38 -1.32 -7.15
C ASN A 174 -15.40 -1.68 -8.64
N HIS A 175 -14.37 -1.27 -9.37
CA HIS A 175 -14.18 -1.61 -10.77
C HIS A 175 -13.36 -2.89 -10.89
N ASP A 176 -13.76 -3.79 -11.79
CA ASP A 176 -12.92 -4.93 -12.20
C ASP A 176 -11.59 -4.39 -12.73
N PHE A 177 -10.52 -4.62 -11.96
CA PHE A 177 -9.24 -3.98 -12.21
C PHE A 177 -8.51 -4.69 -13.35
N VAL A 178 -8.74 -4.22 -14.57
CA VAL A 178 -7.88 -4.52 -15.73
C VAL A 178 -6.96 -3.31 -15.95
N PRO A 179 -5.62 -3.47 -15.89
CA PRO A 179 -4.69 -2.38 -16.22
C PRO A 179 -5.02 -1.78 -17.58
N ARG A 180 -5.20 -0.47 -17.64
CA ARG A 180 -5.34 0.30 -18.88
C ARG A 180 -4.55 1.61 -18.76
N LYS A 181 -4.13 2.17 -19.89
CA LYS A 181 -3.60 3.54 -19.95
C LYS A 181 -4.77 4.52 -20.08
N TYR A 182 -4.75 5.54 -19.24
CA TYR A 182 -5.71 6.63 -19.20
C TYR A 182 -5.19 7.82 -20.01
N SER A 183 -6.10 8.56 -20.63
CA SER A 183 -5.82 9.80 -21.33
C SER A 183 -6.47 10.99 -20.60
N PRO A 184 -5.94 12.21 -20.72
CA PRO A 184 -6.57 13.40 -20.18
C PRO A 184 -8.03 13.49 -20.62
N GLY A 185 -8.96 13.62 -19.66
CA GLY A 185 -10.37 13.70 -20.01
C GLY A 185 -10.76 15.11 -20.51
N PRO A 186 -11.91 15.22 -21.20
CA PRO A 186 -12.23 16.38 -22.04
C PRO A 186 -12.53 17.68 -21.26
N LYS A 187 -12.93 17.61 -19.99
CA LYS A 187 -13.35 18.79 -19.22
C LYS A 187 -12.17 19.67 -18.79
N TYR A 188 -11.12 19.05 -18.25
CA TYR A 188 -9.94 19.76 -17.75
C TYR A 188 -8.71 19.61 -18.64
N ASN A 189 -8.75 18.68 -19.60
CA ASN A 189 -7.58 18.29 -20.40
C ASN A 189 -6.38 17.91 -19.52
N THR A 190 -6.64 17.28 -18.37
CA THR A 190 -5.64 16.76 -17.43
C THR A 190 -5.99 15.35 -16.97
N LEU A 191 -4.97 14.58 -16.57
CA LEU A 191 -5.16 13.27 -15.91
C LEU A 191 -5.47 13.49 -14.43
N LYS A 192 -6.42 12.71 -13.90
CA LYS A 192 -6.63 12.65 -12.45
C LYS A 192 -5.41 12.03 -11.75
N PRO A 193 -5.14 12.34 -10.47
CA PRO A 193 -4.04 11.72 -9.73
C PRO A 193 -4.10 10.18 -9.72
N ALA A 194 -5.29 9.57 -9.63
CA ALA A 194 -5.41 8.12 -9.70
C ALA A 194 -5.03 7.57 -11.09
N HIS A 195 -5.45 8.24 -12.16
CA HIS A 195 -5.06 7.90 -13.54
C HIS A 195 -3.55 8.05 -13.78
N GLN A 196 -2.92 9.10 -13.23
CA GLN A 196 -1.46 9.28 -13.31
C GLN A 196 -0.73 8.11 -12.65
N LYS A 197 -1.10 7.78 -11.40
CA LYS A 197 -0.53 6.62 -10.69
C LYS A 197 -0.79 5.30 -11.42
N ALA A 198 -1.97 5.12 -12.01
CA ALA A 198 -2.29 3.94 -12.79
C ALA A 198 -1.46 3.83 -14.07
N ASN A 199 -1.23 4.95 -14.76
CA ASN A 199 -0.36 5.02 -15.94
C ASN A 199 1.11 4.72 -15.58
N GLU A 200 1.62 5.31 -14.50
CA GLU A 200 2.99 5.06 -14.02
C GLU A 200 3.23 3.59 -13.63
N ALA A 201 2.20 2.93 -13.10
CA ALA A 201 2.27 1.54 -12.68
C ALA A 201 1.73 0.56 -13.74
N PHE A 202 1.38 1.02 -14.94
CA PHE A 202 0.64 0.22 -15.92
C PHE A 202 1.38 -1.07 -16.29
N GLU A 203 2.64 -0.95 -16.72
CA GLU A 203 3.46 -2.08 -17.17
C GLU A 203 3.72 -3.06 -16.02
N VAL A 204 4.05 -2.56 -14.83
CA VAL A 204 4.31 -3.42 -13.67
C VAL A 204 3.04 -4.11 -13.18
N ASN A 205 1.87 -3.48 -13.31
CA ASN A 205 0.59 -4.07 -12.92
C ASN A 205 0.17 -5.20 -13.87
N LEU A 206 0.48 -5.09 -15.17
CA LEU A 206 0.33 -6.24 -16.10
C LEU A 206 1.14 -7.44 -15.60
N ILE A 207 2.37 -7.22 -15.14
CA ILE A 207 3.24 -8.29 -14.60
C ILE A 207 2.70 -8.84 -13.27
N ARG A 208 2.34 -7.96 -12.33
CA ARG A 208 1.93 -8.31 -10.97
C ARG A 208 0.61 -9.08 -10.94
N TRP A 209 -0.32 -8.73 -11.83
CA TRP A 209 -1.64 -9.36 -11.90
C TRP A 209 -1.76 -10.36 -13.05
N LYS A 210 -0.63 -10.77 -13.64
CA LYS A 210 -0.53 -11.85 -14.62
C LYS A 210 -1.34 -11.62 -15.91
N HIS A 211 -1.43 -10.38 -16.37
CA HIS A 211 -1.89 -10.06 -17.73
C HIS A 211 -0.76 -10.31 -18.75
N ASN A 212 -0.28 -11.55 -18.78
CA ASN A 212 0.96 -11.94 -19.47
C ASN A 212 0.86 -11.74 -20.98
N ASP A 213 -0.24 -12.16 -21.59
CA ASP A 213 -0.45 -12.01 -23.04
C ASP A 213 -0.44 -10.55 -23.47
N ARG A 214 -1.08 -9.68 -22.67
CA ARG A 214 -1.09 -8.24 -22.96
C ARG A 214 0.29 -7.61 -22.81
N PHE A 215 1.05 -7.98 -21.77
CA PHE A 215 2.42 -7.51 -21.61
C PHE A 215 3.30 -7.95 -22.80
N LYS A 216 3.24 -9.23 -23.19
CA LYS A 216 3.99 -9.78 -24.33
C LYS A 216 3.64 -9.08 -25.64
N GLN A 217 2.35 -8.91 -25.92
CA GLN A 217 1.87 -8.19 -27.11
C GLN A 217 2.44 -6.77 -27.19
N LEU A 218 2.44 -6.03 -26.08
CA LEU A 218 2.94 -4.66 -26.03
C LEU A 218 4.47 -4.59 -26.19
N VAL A 219 5.21 -5.60 -25.71
CA VAL A 219 6.65 -5.74 -25.98
C VAL A 219 6.89 -5.98 -27.48
N GLU A 220 6.15 -6.90 -28.11
CA GLU A 220 6.25 -7.19 -29.55
C GLU A 220 5.92 -5.97 -30.42
N GLN A 221 4.96 -5.15 -29.96
CA GLN A 221 4.57 -3.88 -30.59
C GLN A 221 5.57 -2.74 -30.32
N LYS A 222 6.62 -2.98 -29.52
CA LYS A 222 7.62 -1.98 -29.09
C LYS A 222 7.03 -0.82 -28.27
N GLU A 223 5.88 -1.05 -27.63
CA GLU A 223 5.26 -0.10 -26.70
C GLU A 223 5.81 -0.23 -25.27
N ILE A 224 6.42 -1.38 -24.95
CA ILE A 224 7.11 -1.64 -23.69
C ILE A 224 8.57 -1.96 -23.98
N ASP A 225 9.48 -1.20 -23.35
CA ASP A 225 10.89 -1.56 -23.27
C ASP A 225 11.09 -2.72 -22.28
N ILE A 226 11.68 -3.82 -22.74
CA ILE A 226 11.99 -5.00 -21.92
C ILE A 226 12.90 -4.68 -20.72
N ASN A 227 13.70 -3.62 -20.83
CA ASN A 227 14.60 -3.14 -19.77
C ASN A 227 13.96 -2.03 -18.92
N GLY A 228 12.67 -1.76 -19.12
CA GLY A 228 11.91 -0.82 -18.31
C GLY A 228 11.88 -1.21 -16.83
N SER A 229 11.57 -0.22 -15.99
CA SER A 229 11.56 -0.38 -14.54
C SER A 229 10.44 0.41 -13.88
N TYR A 230 10.04 -0.01 -12.69
CA TYR A 230 9.11 0.72 -11.82
C TYR A 230 9.73 0.88 -10.44
N LYS A 231 9.81 2.13 -9.95
CA LYS A 231 10.46 2.49 -8.67
C LYS A 231 11.87 1.89 -8.53
N ASN A 232 12.67 1.96 -9.60
CA ASN A 232 14.03 1.41 -9.69
C ASN A 232 14.15 -0.13 -9.66
N LEU A 233 13.05 -0.87 -9.81
CA LEU A 233 13.08 -2.32 -10.06
C LEU A 233 12.76 -2.62 -11.52
N SER A 234 13.64 -3.33 -12.22
CA SER A 234 13.39 -3.78 -13.59
C SER A 234 12.13 -4.65 -13.69
N PHE A 235 11.54 -4.74 -14.89
CA PHE A 235 10.41 -5.64 -15.13
C PHE A 235 10.76 -7.11 -14.85
N LEU A 236 11.98 -7.55 -15.19
CA LEU A 236 12.47 -8.88 -14.82
C LEU A 236 12.53 -9.07 -13.30
N SER A 237 13.05 -8.09 -12.56
CA SER A 237 13.11 -8.14 -11.09
C SER A 237 11.71 -8.17 -10.46
N ASN A 238 10.77 -7.38 -10.97
CA ASN A 238 9.36 -7.41 -10.52
C ASN A 238 8.73 -8.78 -10.81
N ALA A 239 8.89 -9.34 -12.00
CA ALA A 239 8.38 -10.66 -12.37
C ALA A 239 8.94 -11.75 -11.45
N CYS A 240 10.22 -11.67 -11.11
CA CYS A 240 10.85 -12.53 -10.12
C CYS A 240 10.21 -12.41 -8.73
N PHE A 241 10.04 -11.18 -8.24
CA PHE A 241 9.49 -10.90 -6.92
C PHE A 241 8.06 -11.46 -6.76
N VAL A 242 7.21 -11.33 -7.79
CA VAL A 242 5.82 -11.85 -7.76
C VAL A 242 5.68 -13.30 -8.25
N SER A 243 6.80 -14.01 -8.47
CA SER A 243 6.81 -15.37 -8.99
C SER A 243 6.07 -15.57 -10.34
N ASN A 244 6.09 -14.55 -11.21
CA ASN A 244 5.55 -14.63 -12.55
C ASN A 244 6.58 -15.24 -13.53
N ASN A 245 6.77 -16.56 -13.43
CA ASN A 245 7.80 -17.28 -14.17
C ASN A 245 7.62 -17.25 -15.70
N GLU A 246 6.40 -17.05 -16.18
CA GLU A 246 6.13 -16.93 -17.61
C GLU A 246 6.73 -15.64 -18.18
N ILE A 247 6.55 -14.51 -17.49
CA ILE A 247 7.19 -13.25 -17.85
C ILE A 247 8.71 -13.29 -17.63
N VAL A 248 9.18 -13.99 -16.59
CA VAL A 248 10.63 -14.23 -16.42
C VAL A 248 11.21 -14.94 -17.63
N SER A 249 10.62 -16.06 -18.08
CA SER A 249 11.09 -16.79 -19.27
C SER A 249 11.08 -15.91 -20.51
N PHE A 250 9.95 -15.24 -20.75
CA PHE A 250 9.78 -14.36 -21.90
C PHE A 250 10.82 -13.23 -21.94
N LEU A 251 11.00 -12.50 -20.84
CA LEU A 251 11.99 -11.40 -20.78
C LEU A 251 13.42 -11.91 -20.99
N LEU A 252 13.77 -13.07 -20.45
CA LEU A 252 15.08 -13.68 -20.66
C LEU A 252 15.28 -14.15 -22.12
N GLU A 253 14.24 -14.66 -22.77
CA GLU A 253 14.26 -15.01 -24.19
C GLU A 253 14.43 -13.78 -25.09
N GLN A 254 13.85 -12.64 -24.70
CA GLN A 254 14.02 -11.35 -25.38
C GLN A 254 15.36 -10.67 -25.08
N GLY A 255 16.20 -11.23 -24.22
CA GLY A 255 17.52 -10.66 -23.87
C GLY A 255 17.46 -9.48 -22.91
N ALA A 256 16.48 -9.43 -22.01
CA ALA A 256 16.41 -8.41 -20.96
C ALA A 256 17.66 -8.43 -20.06
N ALA A 257 18.09 -7.25 -19.62
CA ALA A 257 19.19 -7.08 -18.69
C ALA A 257 18.90 -7.81 -17.37
N THR A 258 19.88 -8.58 -16.90
CA THR A 258 19.74 -9.47 -15.75
C THR A 258 20.36 -8.92 -14.46
N ASP A 259 20.86 -7.69 -14.49
CA ASP A 259 21.53 -7.04 -13.36
C ASP A 259 20.65 -7.06 -12.11
N GLY A 260 21.16 -7.64 -11.02
CA GLY A 260 20.45 -7.76 -9.76
C GLY A 260 19.19 -8.64 -9.77
N ALA A 261 18.76 -9.18 -10.91
CA ALA A 261 17.53 -10.00 -11.00
C ALA A 261 17.60 -11.20 -10.05
N LEU A 262 18.75 -11.87 -10.01
CA LEU A 262 18.98 -13.05 -9.16
C LEU A 262 18.79 -12.75 -7.65
N HIS A 263 19.15 -11.54 -7.19
CA HIS A 263 18.88 -11.08 -5.83
C HIS A 263 17.39 -10.97 -5.56
N TRP A 264 16.63 -10.41 -6.50
CA TRP A 264 15.19 -10.21 -6.36
C TRP A 264 14.40 -11.53 -6.41
N CYS A 265 14.78 -12.50 -7.24
CA CYS A 265 14.13 -13.83 -7.24
C CYS A 265 14.40 -14.59 -5.93
N SER A 266 15.50 -14.26 -5.25
CA SER A 266 15.92 -14.87 -3.99
C SER A 266 15.30 -14.24 -2.74
N TYR A 267 14.66 -13.08 -2.91
CA TYR A 267 14.03 -12.28 -1.86
C TYR A 267 12.64 -12.84 -1.47
N TRP A 268 12.26 -12.79 -0.18
CA TRP A 268 11.02 -13.29 0.48
C TRP A 268 10.39 -14.61 -0.02
N ASN A 269 9.94 -14.65 -1.28
CA ASN A 269 9.21 -15.74 -1.90
C ASN A 269 10.10 -16.91 -2.37
N ASN A 270 11.42 -16.73 -2.37
CA ASN A 270 12.38 -17.73 -2.81
C ASN A 270 11.97 -18.42 -4.13
N ASN A 271 11.84 -17.65 -5.21
CA ASN A 271 11.34 -18.17 -6.47
C ASN A 271 12.37 -19.08 -7.17
N LYS A 272 12.43 -20.35 -6.73
CA LYS A 272 13.37 -21.37 -7.21
C LYS A 272 13.30 -21.59 -8.72
N LYS A 273 12.10 -21.45 -9.32
CA LYS A 273 11.93 -21.59 -10.78
C LYS A 273 12.65 -20.48 -11.52
N ALA A 274 12.44 -19.22 -11.14
CA ALA A 274 13.16 -18.10 -11.75
C ALA A 274 14.67 -18.13 -11.46
N ILE A 275 15.09 -18.56 -10.26
CA ILE A 275 16.52 -18.76 -9.95
C ILE A 275 17.15 -19.77 -10.91
N ALA A 276 16.50 -20.92 -11.13
CA ALA A 276 16.98 -21.93 -12.07
C ALA A 276 17.05 -21.40 -13.52
N LEU A 277 16.01 -20.69 -13.99
CA LEU A 277 15.98 -20.09 -15.32
C LEU A 277 17.11 -19.07 -15.53
N LEU A 278 17.37 -18.20 -14.54
CA LEU A 278 18.46 -17.22 -14.64
C LEU A 278 19.84 -17.88 -14.70
N ILE A 279 20.05 -18.94 -13.91
CA ILE A 279 21.31 -19.69 -13.93
C ILE A 279 21.50 -20.40 -15.26
N GLU A 280 20.45 -21.02 -15.81
CA GLU A 280 20.48 -21.64 -17.14
C GLU A 280 20.84 -20.63 -18.24
N LYS A 281 20.39 -19.39 -18.09
CA LYS A 281 20.70 -18.28 -19.02
C LYS A 281 22.08 -17.64 -18.78
N GLY A 282 22.89 -18.18 -17.88
CA GLY A 282 24.27 -17.75 -17.68
C GLY A 282 24.43 -16.43 -16.91
N VAL A 283 23.43 -16.03 -16.11
CA VAL A 283 23.56 -14.86 -15.23
C VAL A 283 24.75 -15.03 -14.29
N ASN A 284 25.49 -13.95 -14.05
CA ASN A 284 26.58 -13.95 -13.07
C ASN A 284 26.04 -14.26 -11.67
N ILE A 285 26.18 -15.52 -11.26
CA ILE A 285 25.70 -16.04 -9.97
C ILE A 285 26.38 -15.35 -8.77
N ASN A 286 27.55 -14.76 -9.00
CA ASN A 286 28.38 -14.07 -8.01
C ASN A 286 28.28 -12.53 -8.11
N PHE A 287 27.30 -12.00 -8.85
CA PHE A 287 27.04 -10.55 -8.91
C PHE A 287 26.90 -9.96 -7.50
N GLN A 288 27.57 -8.84 -7.24
CA GLN A 288 27.50 -8.12 -5.98
C GLN A 288 26.63 -6.88 -6.14
N ASN A 289 25.63 -6.73 -5.27
CA ASN A 289 24.82 -5.51 -5.23
C ASN A 289 25.59 -4.35 -4.56
N ASP A 290 24.92 -3.21 -4.35
CA ASP A 290 25.51 -2.01 -3.74
C ASP A 290 26.05 -2.21 -2.31
N PHE A 291 25.66 -3.29 -1.62
CA PHE A 291 26.20 -3.65 -0.30
C PHE A 291 27.38 -4.64 -0.39
N GLY A 292 27.78 -5.04 -1.59
CA GLY A 292 28.72 -6.12 -1.81
C GLY A 292 28.11 -7.52 -1.63
N TRP A 293 26.78 -7.63 -1.52
CA TRP A 293 26.14 -8.92 -1.29
C TRP A 293 25.98 -9.67 -2.60
N THR A 294 26.39 -10.94 -2.59
CA THR A 294 25.98 -11.93 -3.59
C THR A 294 24.61 -12.52 -3.24
N VAL A 295 24.05 -13.31 -4.15
CA VAL A 295 22.81 -14.07 -3.86
C VAL A 295 22.96 -14.95 -2.60
N LEU A 296 24.14 -15.54 -2.39
CA LEU A 296 24.39 -16.38 -1.21
C LEU A 296 24.39 -15.60 0.10
N HIS A 297 24.86 -14.34 0.13
CA HIS A 297 24.75 -13.50 1.32
C HIS A 297 23.28 -13.31 1.70
N ARG A 298 22.42 -13.05 0.72
CA ARG A 298 20.98 -12.94 0.96
C ARG A 298 20.42 -14.25 1.49
N GLN A 299 20.73 -15.38 0.86
CA GLN A 299 20.21 -16.66 1.32
C GLN A 299 20.68 -17.05 2.72
N ALA A 300 21.94 -16.75 3.04
CA ALA A 300 22.49 -16.98 4.37
C ALA A 300 21.79 -16.13 5.43
N HIS A 301 21.58 -14.85 5.14
CA HIS A 301 20.85 -13.93 6.02
C HIS A 301 19.41 -14.39 6.27
N GLU A 302 18.67 -14.79 5.23
CA GLU A 302 17.30 -15.29 5.37
C GLU A 302 17.24 -16.60 6.15
N LEU A 303 18.20 -17.51 5.91
CA LEU A 303 18.30 -18.77 6.66
C LEU A 303 18.48 -18.48 8.16
N ALA A 304 19.39 -17.56 8.50
CA ALA A 304 19.60 -17.12 9.87
C ALA A 304 18.31 -16.53 10.48
N GLY A 305 17.61 -15.64 9.76
CA GLY A 305 16.32 -15.09 10.21
C GLY A 305 15.25 -16.15 10.50
N LEU A 306 15.17 -17.20 9.68
CA LEU A 306 14.25 -18.33 9.90
C LEU A 306 14.61 -19.13 11.16
N TYR A 307 15.90 -19.36 11.43
CA TYR A 307 16.33 -20.00 12.68
C TYR A 307 16.03 -19.16 13.92
N GLN A 308 16.20 -17.83 13.84
CA GLN A 308 15.77 -16.94 14.93
C GLN A 308 14.25 -17.00 15.16
N GLN A 309 13.45 -17.04 14.09
CA GLN A 309 12.00 -17.22 14.19
C GLN A 309 11.65 -18.55 14.86
N LYS A 310 12.31 -19.64 14.45
CA LYS A 310 12.14 -20.96 15.07
C LYS A 310 12.48 -20.93 16.56
N ASN A 311 13.59 -20.29 16.94
CA ASN A 311 14.00 -20.17 18.34
C ASN A 311 12.94 -19.40 19.17
N ARG A 312 12.43 -18.28 18.65
CA ARG A 312 11.34 -17.53 19.31
C ARG A 312 10.08 -18.37 19.46
N ALA A 313 9.69 -19.13 18.43
CA ALA A 313 8.54 -20.02 18.48
C ALA A 313 8.71 -21.13 19.52
N LEU A 314 9.88 -21.78 19.58
CA LEU A 314 10.16 -22.80 20.61
C LEU A 314 10.11 -22.23 22.02
N ASN A 315 10.70 -21.05 22.26
CA ASN A 315 10.65 -20.38 23.56
C ASN A 315 9.22 -20.02 23.97
N ALA A 316 8.38 -19.63 23.01
CA ALA A 316 6.96 -19.36 23.21
C ALA A 316 6.08 -20.64 23.23
N LYS A 317 6.67 -21.83 23.06
CA LYS A 317 5.97 -23.13 22.92
C LYS A 317 4.94 -23.15 21.79
N TRP A 318 5.24 -22.48 20.68
CA TRP A 318 4.43 -22.48 19.46
C TRP A 318 4.91 -23.53 18.46
N GLU A 319 4.03 -23.88 17.52
CA GLU A 319 4.35 -24.79 16.42
C GLU A 319 5.42 -24.21 15.49
N THR A 320 6.32 -25.08 15.01
CA THR A 320 7.48 -24.69 14.18
C THR A 320 7.43 -25.25 12.76
N GLN A 321 6.46 -26.11 12.42
CA GLN A 321 6.40 -26.83 11.13
C GLN A 321 6.54 -25.91 9.91
N SER A 322 5.79 -24.80 9.86
CA SER A 322 5.88 -23.84 8.74
C SER A 322 7.27 -23.20 8.61
N THR A 323 7.97 -23.00 9.74
CA THR A 323 9.34 -22.47 9.73
C THR A 323 10.34 -23.54 9.31
N ASP A 324 10.14 -24.79 9.72
CA ASP A 324 10.99 -25.93 9.34
C ASP A 324 10.96 -26.20 7.83
N GLU A 325 9.77 -26.13 7.22
CA GLU A 325 9.61 -26.25 5.77
C GLU A 325 10.37 -25.15 5.02
N LYS A 326 10.29 -23.90 5.51
CA LYS A 326 11.05 -22.77 4.94
C LYS A 326 12.56 -22.93 5.11
N ILE A 327 13.03 -23.42 6.26
CA ILE A 327 14.45 -23.71 6.51
C ILE A 327 14.95 -24.76 5.51
N LYS A 328 14.20 -25.86 5.33
CA LYS A 328 14.54 -26.91 4.37
C LYS A 328 14.60 -26.36 2.94
N ASP A 329 13.61 -25.56 2.54
CA ASP A 329 13.53 -24.95 1.22
C ASP A 329 14.71 -23.99 0.95
N ARG A 330 15.06 -23.19 1.96
CA ARG A 330 16.18 -22.26 1.90
C ARG A 330 17.52 -22.98 1.80
N LYS A 331 17.74 -24.04 2.61
CA LYS A 331 18.94 -24.90 2.52
C LYS A 331 19.08 -25.51 1.13
N ALA A 332 18.00 -26.07 0.57
CA ALA A 332 18.02 -26.66 -0.76
C ALA A 332 18.38 -25.63 -1.85
N THR A 333 17.93 -24.39 -1.71
CA THR A 333 18.27 -23.31 -2.65
C THR A 333 19.74 -22.90 -2.54
N ILE A 334 20.28 -22.80 -1.32
CA ILE A 334 21.71 -22.52 -1.11
C ILE A 334 22.57 -23.64 -1.73
N GLN A 335 22.23 -24.90 -1.48
CA GLN A 335 22.91 -26.05 -2.06
C GLN A 335 22.87 -26.02 -3.59
N PHE A 336 21.71 -25.70 -4.16
CA PHE A 336 21.57 -25.54 -5.61
C PHE A 336 22.46 -24.42 -6.16
N LEU A 337 22.51 -23.26 -5.50
CA LEU A 337 23.37 -22.15 -5.91
C LEU A 337 24.86 -22.53 -5.86
N ILE A 338 25.31 -23.15 -4.76
CA ILE A 338 26.71 -23.59 -4.60
C ILE A 338 27.07 -24.62 -5.67
N LYS A 339 26.20 -25.60 -5.91
CA LYS A 339 26.40 -26.61 -6.98
C LYS A 339 26.53 -25.98 -8.38
N ASN A 340 25.95 -24.80 -8.58
CA ASN A 340 26.03 -24.06 -9.84
C ASN A 340 27.08 -22.93 -9.82
N GLY A 341 28.07 -22.99 -8.91
CA GLY A 341 29.23 -22.11 -8.93
C GLY A 341 29.11 -20.82 -8.12
N ALA A 342 28.09 -20.70 -7.26
CA ALA A 342 28.03 -19.59 -6.31
C ALA A 342 29.12 -19.74 -5.24
N ASP A 343 29.97 -18.72 -5.09
CA ASP A 343 31.08 -18.73 -4.13
C ASP A 343 30.62 -18.17 -2.76
N PRO A 344 30.58 -18.99 -1.70
CA PRO A 344 30.18 -18.54 -0.37
C PRO A 344 31.23 -17.68 0.33
N TYR A 345 32.44 -17.52 -0.24
CA TYR A 345 33.58 -16.82 0.36
C TYR A 345 33.82 -15.41 -0.17
N ILE A 346 33.10 -14.97 -1.19
CA ILE A 346 33.11 -13.57 -1.64
C ILE A 346 32.75 -12.68 -0.45
N LYS A 347 33.51 -11.60 -0.23
CA LYS A 347 33.30 -10.67 0.87
C LYS A 347 32.42 -9.50 0.47
N ASP A 348 31.48 -9.15 1.34
CA ASP A 348 30.70 -7.91 1.27
C ASP A 348 31.54 -6.68 1.64
N LYS A 349 30.93 -5.49 1.59
CA LYS A 349 31.59 -4.23 1.95
C LYS A 349 32.00 -4.13 3.43
N MET A 350 31.46 -4.99 4.30
CA MET A 350 31.85 -5.11 5.70
C MET A 350 32.94 -6.17 5.91
N GLY A 351 33.47 -6.78 4.84
CA GLY A 351 34.48 -7.83 4.89
C GLY A 351 33.95 -9.20 5.30
N ARG A 352 32.63 -9.39 5.34
CA ARG A 352 31.98 -10.65 5.71
C ARG A 352 31.62 -11.44 4.46
N ASN A 353 31.79 -12.75 4.50
CA ASN A 353 31.29 -13.63 3.44
C ASN A 353 29.92 -14.23 3.77
N ALA A 354 29.32 -14.99 2.84
CA ALA A 354 27.99 -15.57 3.02
C ALA A 354 27.94 -16.52 4.23
N VAL A 355 28.99 -17.31 4.46
CA VAL A 355 29.08 -18.20 5.64
C VAL A 355 28.99 -17.37 6.92
N GLN A 356 29.81 -16.32 7.04
CA GLN A 356 29.84 -15.44 8.21
C GLN A 356 28.52 -14.69 8.41
N VAL A 357 27.86 -14.26 7.32
CA VAL A 357 26.51 -13.68 7.39
C VAL A 357 25.47 -14.73 7.80
N GLY A 358 25.66 -16.02 7.50
CA GLY A 358 24.78 -17.09 7.97
C GLY A 358 25.01 -17.48 9.43
N THR A 359 26.26 -17.45 9.90
CA THR A 359 26.68 -17.98 11.20
C THR A 359 26.80 -16.92 12.30
N HIS A 360 26.51 -15.64 12.03
CA HIS A 360 26.55 -14.57 13.05
C HIS A 360 25.53 -14.72 14.20
N LEU A 361 24.72 -15.79 14.20
CA LEU A 361 23.77 -16.09 15.25
C LEU A 361 24.43 -16.83 16.42
N THR A 362 24.04 -16.45 17.64
CA THR A 362 24.37 -17.19 18.86
C THR A 362 23.15 -18.00 19.33
N GLY A 363 23.37 -19.18 19.93
CA GLY A 363 22.30 -19.98 20.56
C GLY A 363 22.12 -21.40 19.99
N VAL A 364 20.95 -22.00 20.27
CA VAL A 364 20.67 -23.45 20.10
C VAL A 364 20.83 -24.01 18.69
N PHE A 365 20.80 -23.16 17.65
CA PHE A 365 20.95 -23.58 16.24
C PHE A 365 22.31 -23.22 15.63
N ALA A 366 23.24 -22.61 16.39
CA ALA A 366 24.53 -22.18 15.86
C ALA A 366 25.31 -23.36 15.24
N ALA A 367 25.43 -24.47 15.97
CA ALA A 367 26.12 -25.68 15.48
C ALA A 367 25.46 -26.29 14.23
N GLU A 368 24.12 -26.21 14.10
CA GLU A 368 23.41 -26.73 12.93
C GLU A 368 23.70 -25.88 11.68
N ILE A 369 23.76 -24.56 11.84
CA ILE A 369 24.07 -23.64 10.74
C ILE A 369 25.54 -23.77 10.34
N GLU A 370 26.45 -23.86 11.31
CA GLU A 370 27.88 -24.11 11.05
C GLU A 370 28.09 -25.42 10.30
N ALA A 371 27.49 -26.53 10.77
CA ALA A 371 27.58 -27.82 10.10
C ALA A 371 27.03 -27.77 8.66
N PHE A 372 25.93 -27.04 8.44
CA PHE A 372 25.38 -26.84 7.10
C PHE A 372 26.40 -26.15 6.17
N TRP A 373 27.04 -25.06 6.61
CA TRP A 373 28.01 -24.37 5.76
C TRP A 373 29.29 -25.16 5.57
N SER A 374 29.81 -25.82 6.61
CA SER A 374 31.01 -26.67 6.51
C SER A 374 30.83 -27.82 5.52
N GLY A 375 29.65 -28.46 5.50
CA GLY A 375 29.37 -29.53 4.53
C GLY A 375 29.23 -29.07 3.08
N ASN A 376 29.06 -27.77 2.82
CA ASN A 376 29.02 -27.20 1.47
C ASN A 376 30.33 -26.47 1.08
N ALA A 377 31.15 -26.10 2.07
CA ALA A 377 32.44 -25.45 1.92
C ALA A 377 33.49 -26.32 1.20
N GLU A 378 33.37 -27.64 1.34
CA GLU A 378 34.30 -28.62 0.75
C GLU A 378 34.01 -28.92 -0.73
N VAL A 379 32.89 -28.42 -1.27
CA VAL A 379 32.56 -28.56 -2.70
C VAL A 379 33.34 -27.51 -3.49
N ARG A 380 34.60 -27.82 -3.80
CA ARG A 380 35.45 -27.07 -4.74
C ARG A 380 35.85 -27.94 -5.92
#